data_AF-A0ABD4XVQ0-F1
#
_entry.id   AF-A0ABD4XVQ0-F1
#
_cell.length_a   1.000
_cell.length_b   1.000
_cell.length_c   1.000
_cell.angle_alpha   90.00
_cell.angle_beta   90.00
_cell.angle_gamma   90.00
#
_symmetry.space_group_name_H-M   'P 1'
#
loop_
_entity.id
_entity.type
_entity.pdbx_description
1 polymer ?
#
loop_
_entity_poly.entity_id
_entity_poly.type
_entity_poly.pdbx_seq_one_letter_code
_entity_poly.pdbx_strand_id
1 'polypeptide(L)'
;MRTWTMISEPAWVARNALRMLGQKAREVAEREFISDLSRDQDATLLSQKMLSRSGPEALWALALTVIARGVSSKGYTILDQALEHAPKDAPELGSWSNYAALFGEMSTLAAASNGNLPGLFQRLKKAAMPQQVLARLLIDIQTKLDSSHQTQEIIRSAGLASFRWVWTAPGSAPIEVLFHDAHSAVEWLCESFLPPGLEMATLRAKLSPLRDSLRKTEIVLTDLDRDDIAEPLELIKMVDQLTIHGAIR
;
A
#
# COMPACT_ATOMS: atom_id res chain seq x y z
N MET A 1 -13.07 -12.89 36.35
CA MET A 1 -11.94 -12.17 35.73
C MET A 1 -12.40 -11.63 34.39
N ARG A 2 -12.41 -10.30 34.18
CA ARG A 2 -12.59 -9.73 32.84
C ARG A 2 -11.24 -9.82 32.13
N THR A 3 -11.15 -10.66 31.11
CA THR A 3 -10.01 -10.71 30.20
C THR A 3 -10.06 -9.47 29.32
N TRP A 4 -9.16 -8.53 29.55
CA TRP A 4 -8.96 -7.40 28.64
C TRP A 4 -8.27 -7.94 27.38
N THR A 5 -8.97 -7.93 26.24
CA THR A 5 -8.36 -8.21 24.94
C THR A 5 -7.90 -6.90 24.32
N MET A 6 -6.62 -6.82 23.95
CA MET A 6 -6.12 -5.68 23.18
C MET A 6 -6.83 -5.65 21.82
N ILE A 7 -7.35 -4.48 21.45
CA ILE A 7 -7.96 -4.23 20.15
C ILE A 7 -6.82 -3.92 19.17
N SER A 8 -6.78 -4.59 18.02
CA SER A 8 -5.82 -4.25 16.96
C SER A 8 -6.13 -2.89 16.35
N GLU A 9 -5.11 -2.20 15.82
CA GLU A 9 -5.29 -0.91 15.13
C GLU A 9 -6.35 -0.98 14.00
N PRO A 10 -6.33 -1.98 13.09
CA PRO A 10 -7.41 -2.20 12.13
C PRO A 10 -8.82 -2.24 12.73
N ALA A 11 -8.97 -2.98 13.84
CA ALA A 11 -10.27 -3.12 14.50
C ALA A 11 -10.70 -1.81 15.18
N TRP A 12 -9.75 -1.02 15.68
CA TRP A 12 -10.02 0.30 16.24
C TRP A 12 -10.44 1.30 15.14
N VAL A 13 -9.71 1.36 14.03
CA VAL A 13 -10.05 2.21 12.88
C VAL A 13 -11.42 1.84 12.33
N ALA A 14 -11.69 0.55 12.13
CA ALA A 14 -12.98 0.07 11.65
C ALA A 14 -14.15 0.49 12.55
N ARG A 15 -13.97 0.44 13.88
CA ARG A 15 -14.98 0.89 14.84
C ARG A 15 -15.26 2.38 14.78
N ASN A 16 -14.24 3.20 14.52
CA ASN A 16 -14.44 4.63 14.34
C ASN A 16 -15.12 4.95 13.01
N ALA A 17 -14.67 4.31 11.93
CA ALA A 17 -15.27 4.43 10.61
C ALA A 17 -16.76 4.04 10.59
N LEU A 18 -17.16 3.00 11.34
CA LEU A 18 -18.56 2.61 11.49
C LEU A 18 -19.46 3.74 12.03
N ARG A 19 -18.94 4.62 12.88
CA ARG A 19 -19.72 5.71 13.48
C ARG A 19 -20.12 6.77 12.45
N MET A 20 -19.40 6.83 11.33
CA MET A 20 -19.65 7.76 10.23
C MET A 20 -20.83 7.29 9.37
N LEU A 21 -21.23 6.02 9.50
CA LEU A 21 -22.34 5.44 8.77
C LEU A 21 -23.66 5.53 9.55
N GLY A 22 -24.75 5.77 8.82
CA GLY A 22 -26.10 5.84 9.36
C GLY A 22 -26.49 4.57 10.14
N GLN A 23 -27.31 4.75 11.17
CA GLN A 23 -27.75 3.66 12.06
C GLN A 23 -28.38 2.49 11.29
N LYS A 24 -29.21 2.80 10.28
CA LYS A 24 -29.88 1.79 9.45
C LYS A 24 -28.88 0.88 8.72
N ALA A 25 -27.82 1.45 8.14
CA ALA A 25 -26.78 0.67 7.45
C ALA A 25 -26.05 -0.26 8.43
N ARG A 26 -25.72 0.23 9.62
CA ARG A 26 -25.10 -0.57 10.69
C ARG A 26 -25.99 -1.71 11.19
N GLU A 27 -27.28 -1.48 11.36
CA GLU A 27 -28.22 -2.51 11.79
C GLU A 27 -28.44 -3.61 10.75
N VAL A 28 -28.38 -3.27 9.46
CA VAL A 28 -28.43 -4.26 8.39
C VAL A 28 -27.13 -5.07 8.36
N ALA A 29 -25.98 -4.39 8.46
CA ALA A 29 -24.67 -5.05 8.52
C ALA A 29 -24.54 -6.02 9.70
N GLU A 30 -25.00 -5.63 10.90
CA GLU A 30 -24.96 -6.49 12.09
C GLU A 30 -25.82 -7.74 11.91
N ARG A 31 -27.03 -7.58 11.35
CA ARG A 31 -27.91 -8.72 11.04
C ARG A 31 -27.28 -9.67 10.02
N GLU A 32 -26.68 -9.11 8.98
CA GLU A 32 -26.04 -9.91 7.94
C GLU A 32 -24.79 -10.61 8.49
N PHE A 33 -23.97 -9.94 9.31
CA PHE A 33 -22.82 -10.54 9.98
C PHE A 33 -23.21 -11.75 10.85
N ILE A 34 -24.27 -11.62 11.65
CA ILE A 34 -24.78 -12.73 12.48
C ILE A 34 -25.30 -13.88 11.61
N SER A 35 -26.02 -13.56 10.52
CA SER A 35 -26.50 -14.59 9.59
C SER A 35 -25.36 -15.27 8.84
N ASP A 36 -24.31 -14.55 8.49
CA ASP A 36 -23.16 -15.07 7.77
C ASP A 36 -22.29 -15.98 8.64
N LEU A 37 -22.10 -15.63 9.93
CA LEU A 37 -21.48 -16.53 10.93
C LEU A 37 -22.17 -17.89 11.01
N SER A 38 -23.47 -17.95 10.70
CA SER A 38 -24.24 -19.20 10.71
C SER A 38 -24.20 -19.98 9.40
N ARG A 39 -23.73 -19.39 8.29
CA ARG A 39 -23.85 -19.96 6.93
C ARG A 39 -22.54 -20.05 6.14
N ASP A 40 -21.42 -19.58 6.69
CA ASP A 40 -20.10 -19.56 6.04
C ASP A 40 -20.17 -19.22 4.53
N GLN A 41 -20.84 -18.11 4.20
CA GLN A 41 -21.04 -17.75 2.79
C GLN A 41 -19.77 -17.16 2.18
N ASP A 42 -19.59 -17.33 0.87
CA ASP A 42 -18.53 -16.68 0.12
C ASP A 42 -18.63 -15.13 0.22
N ALA A 43 -17.49 -14.48 0.46
CA ALA A 43 -17.38 -13.04 0.69
C ALA A 43 -17.80 -12.21 -0.53
N THR A 44 -17.51 -12.71 -1.73
CA THR A 44 -17.81 -12.03 -2.99
C THR A 44 -19.31 -12.06 -3.26
N LEU A 45 -19.92 -13.23 -3.09
CA LEU A 45 -21.37 -13.39 -3.24
C LEU A 45 -22.14 -12.57 -2.19
N LEU A 46 -21.65 -12.54 -0.95
CA LEU A 46 -22.22 -11.76 0.13
C LEU A 46 -22.21 -10.27 -0.19
N SER A 47 -21.08 -9.76 -0.67
CA SER A 47 -20.91 -8.36 -1.04
C SER A 47 -21.85 -7.92 -2.17
N GLN A 48 -21.98 -8.73 -3.23
CA GLN A 48 -22.92 -8.46 -4.33
C GLN A 48 -24.39 -8.44 -3.86
N LYS A 49 -24.78 -9.39 -2.99
CA LYS A 49 -26.12 -9.40 -2.39
C LYS A 49 -26.35 -8.17 -1.52
N MET A 50 -25.36 -7.78 -0.73
CA MET A 50 -25.48 -6.63 0.16
C MET A 50 -25.62 -5.33 -0.63
N LEU A 51 -24.77 -5.14 -1.65
CA LEU A 51 -24.81 -3.98 -2.53
C LEU A 51 -26.17 -3.87 -3.24
N SER A 52 -26.66 -4.96 -3.82
CA SER A 52 -27.92 -4.96 -4.58
C SER A 52 -29.16 -4.74 -3.71
N ARG A 53 -29.17 -5.24 -2.47
CA ARG A 53 -30.34 -5.16 -1.58
C ARG A 53 -30.36 -3.91 -0.70
N SER A 54 -29.18 -3.47 -0.26
CA SER A 54 -29.04 -2.54 0.86
C SER A 54 -28.16 -1.34 0.54
N GLY A 55 -27.49 -1.35 -0.62
CA GLY A 55 -26.69 -0.23 -1.12
C GLY A 55 -25.26 -0.14 -0.56
N PRO A 56 -24.48 0.85 -1.04
CA PRO A 56 -23.07 1.05 -0.69
C PRO A 56 -22.82 1.25 0.81
N GLU A 57 -23.67 2.03 1.49
CA GLU A 57 -23.54 2.34 2.92
C GLU A 57 -23.58 1.07 3.77
N ALA A 58 -24.44 0.13 3.38
CA ALA A 58 -24.61 -1.12 4.09
C ALA A 58 -23.47 -2.10 3.80
N LEU A 59 -22.95 -2.11 2.56
CA LEU A 59 -21.76 -2.87 2.20
C LEU A 59 -20.53 -2.41 2.99
N TRP A 60 -20.31 -1.09 3.09
CA TRP A 60 -19.26 -0.51 3.95
C TRP A 60 -19.44 -0.86 5.41
N ALA A 61 -20.67 -0.75 5.94
CA ALA A 61 -20.94 -1.13 7.32
C ALA A 61 -20.63 -2.61 7.58
N LEU A 62 -20.92 -3.50 6.62
CA LEU A 62 -20.63 -4.93 6.74
C LEU A 62 -19.12 -5.21 6.78
N ALA A 63 -18.36 -4.63 5.84
CA ALA A 63 -16.90 -4.77 5.80
C ALA A 63 -16.25 -4.35 7.12
N LEU A 64 -16.59 -3.15 7.60
CA LEU A 64 -16.05 -2.61 8.84
C LEU A 64 -16.49 -3.40 10.08
N THR A 65 -17.71 -3.95 10.08
CA THR A 65 -18.21 -4.80 11.17
C THR A 65 -17.41 -6.09 11.28
N VAL A 66 -17.11 -6.71 10.14
CA VAL A 66 -16.27 -7.92 10.09
C VAL A 66 -14.86 -7.61 10.59
N ILE A 67 -14.22 -6.55 10.08
CA ILE A 67 -12.86 -6.15 10.49
C ILE A 67 -12.79 -5.78 11.98
N ALA A 68 -13.79 -5.04 12.49
CA ALA A 68 -13.88 -4.62 13.90
C ALA A 68 -14.01 -5.77 14.91
N ARG A 69 -14.43 -6.96 14.46
CA ARG A 69 -14.69 -8.14 15.30
C ARG A 69 -13.62 -9.23 15.17
N GLY A 70 -12.68 -9.08 14.26
CA GLY A 70 -11.57 -10.00 14.09
C GLY A 70 -11.06 -9.91 12.67
N VAL A 71 -9.74 -9.78 12.52
CA VAL A 71 -9.06 -9.65 11.22
C VAL A 71 -9.26 -10.93 10.42
N SER A 72 -10.36 -11.03 9.68
CA SER A 72 -10.63 -12.12 8.75
C SER A 72 -10.37 -11.62 7.33
N SER A 73 -9.75 -12.46 6.50
CA SER A 73 -9.57 -12.21 5.06
C SER A 73 -10.91 -11.84 4.39
N LYS A 74 -12.01 -12.42 4.88
CA LYS A 74 -13.39 -12.10 4.50
C LYS A 74 -13.72 -10.61 4.60
N GLY A 75 -13.36 -9.97 5.71
CA GLY A 75 -13.65 -8.55 5.93
C GLY A 75 -12.96 -7.64 4.91
N TYR A 76 -11.73 -7.98 4.54
CA TYR A 76 -10.99 -7.26 3.50
C TYR A 76 -11.54 -7.52 2.11
N THR A 77 -11.94 -8.75 1.79
CA THR A 77 -12.60 -9.04 0.50
C THR A 77 -13.90 -8.23 0.34
N ILE A 78 -14.67 -8.05 1.42
CA ILE A 78 -15.89 -7.23 1.40
C ILE A 78 -15.53 -5.73 1.30
N LEU A 79 -14.51 -5.28 2.06
CA LEU A 79 -14.00 -3.91 2.00
C LEU A 79 -13.55 -3.52 0.58
N ASP A 80 -12.93 -4.46 -0.13
CA ASP A 80 -12.46 -4.28 -1.49
C ASP A 80 -13.58 -4.01 -2.48
N GLN A 81 -14.71 -4.68 -2.31
CA GLN A 81 -15.90 -4.40 -3.11
C GLN A 81 -16.58 -3.10 -2.69
N ALA A 82 -16.50 -2.76 -1.39
CA ALA A 82 -17.03 -1.50 -0.86
C ALA A 82 -16.29 -0.29 -1.44
N LEU A 83 -14.97 -0.39 -1.67
CA LEU A 83 -14.16 0.69 -2.23
C LEU A 83 -14.64 1.18 -3.60
N GLU A 84 -15.27 0.33 -4.40
CA GLU A 84 -15.82 0.74 -5.70
C GLU A 84 -17.06 1.65 -5.56
N HIS A 85 -17.60 1.76 -4.35
CA HIS A 85 -18.84 2.44 -4.05
C HIS A 85 -18.71 3.25 -2.74
N ALA A 86 -18.14 4.46 -2.83
CA ALA A 86 -18.10 5.36 -1.68
C ALA A 86 -19.52 5.66 -1.16
N PRO A 87 -19.77 5.59 0.16
CA PRO A 87 -21.07 5.91 0.74
C PRO A 87 -21.38 7.40 0.52
N LYS A 88 -22.64 7.73 0.21
CA LYS A 88 -23.04 9.14 0.04
C LYS A 88 -22.92 9.93 1.34
N ASP A 89 -23.20 9.28 2.46
CA ASP A 89 -23.20 9.88 3.79
C ASP A 89 -21.79 9.99 4.40
N ALA A 90 -20.81 9.27 3.84
CA ALA A 90 -19.44 9.22 4.33
C ALA A 90 -18.44 9.03 3.17
N PRO A 91 -18.36 9.98 2.23
CA PRO A 91 -17.52 9.85 1.02
C PRO A 91 -16.03 9.68 1.35
N GLU A 92 -15.58 10.20 2.48
CA GLU A 92 -14.22 10.04 2.99
C GLU A 92 -13.86 8.59 3.30
N LEU A 93 -14.81 7.67 3.48
CA LEU A 93 -14.48 6.24 3.61
C LEU A 93 -13.87 5.68 2.32
N GLY A 94 -14.24 6.24 1.16
CA GLY A 94 -13.59 5.93 -0.12
C GLY A 94 -12.18 6.52 -0.28
N SER A 95 -11.70 7.33 0.67
CA SER A 95 -10.33 7.84 0.67
C SER A 95 -9.32 6.74 0.96
N TRP A 96 -8.21 6.74 0.22
CA TRP A 96 -7.05 5.90 0.51
C TRP A 96 -6.63 5.96 1.97
N SER A 97 -6.63 7.13 2.60
CA SER A 97 -6.10 7.29 3.97
C SER A 97 -6.88 6.47 4.99
N ASN A 98 -8.18 6.38 4.77
CA ASN A 98 -9.06 5.57 5.61
C ASN A 98 -8.97 4.09 5.22
N TYR A 99 -8.77 3.78 3.94
CA TYR A 99 -8.50 2.41 3.50
C TYR A 99 -7.20 1.85 4.10
N ALA A 100 -6.08 2.56 4.01
CA ALA A 100 -4.80 2.11 4.52
C ALA A 100 -4.76 2.01 6.05
N ALA A 101 -5.43 2.93 6.76
CA ALA A 101 -5.59 2.84 8.20
C ALA A 101 -6.35 1.57 8.63
N LEU A 102 -7.20 0.99 7.77
CA LEU A 102 -7.86 -0.29 8.04
C LEU A 102 -6.92 -1.49 7.92
N PHE A 103 -5.72 -1.34 7.34
CA PHE A 103 -4.69 -2.39 7.34
C PHE A 103 -3.67 -2.19 8.44
N GLY A 104 -3.39 -0.96 8.89
CA GLY A 104 -2.48 -0.66 10.00
C GLY A 104 -0.99 -0.88 9.66
N GLU A 105 -0.60 -2.11 9.32
CA GLU A 105 0.78 -2.49 8.98
C GLU A 105 0.88 -3.24 7.64
N MET A 106 2.06 -3.20 7.02
CA MET A 106 2.38 -3.98 5.80
C MET A 106 2.18 -5.49 5.96
N SER A 107 2.41 -6.01 7.17
CA SER A 107 2.16 -7.41 7.55
C SER A 107 0.66 -7.79 7.44
N THR A 108 -0.23 -6.83 7.68
CA THR A 108 -1.67 -7.03 7.58
C THR A 108 -2.16 -6.86 6.14
N LEU A 109 -1.53 -5.97 5.37
CA LEU A 109 -1.76 -5.88 3.92
C LEU A 109 -1.38 -7.18 3.21
N ALA A 110 -0.26 -7.78 3.60
CA ALA A 110 0.18 -9.11 3.17
C ALA A 110 -0.88 -10.18 3.41
N ALA A 111 -1.34 -10.31 4.67
CA ALA A 111 -2.31 -11.30 5.09
C ALA A 111 -3.69 -11.07 4.45
N ALA A 112 -4.08 -9.80 4.27
CA ALA A 112 -5.33 -9.41 3.64
C ALA A 112 -5.34 -9.66 2.13
N SER A 113 -4.18 -9.55 1.47
CA SER A 113 -4.08 -9.87 0.04
C SER A 113 -4.38 -11.34 -0.22
N ASN A 114 -4.17 -12.23 0.76
CA ASN A 114 -4.37 -13.69 0.65
C ASN A 114 -3.70 -14.29 -0.61
N GLY A 115 -2.57 -13.72 -1.04
CA GLY A 115 -1.86 -14.09 -2.26
C GLY A 115 -2.42 -13.46 -3.57
N ASN A 116 -3.52 -12.70 -3.52
CA ASN A 116 -4.08 -11.98 -4.65
C ASN A 116 -3.47 -10.57 -4.80
N LEU A 117 -2.18 -10.54 -5.11
CA LEU A 117 -1.46 -9.30 -5.44
C LEU A 117 -2.08 -8.54 -6.64
N PRO A 118 -2.54 -9.18 -7.73
CA PRO A 118 -3.20 -8.46 -8.83
C PRO A 118 -4.41 -7.64 -8.37
N GLY A 119 -5.26 -8.24 -7.54
CA GLY A 119 -6.41 -7.54 -6.95
C GLY A 119 -5.98 -6.39 -6.05
N LEU A 120 -4.89 -6.54 -5.29
CA LEU A 120 -4.32 -5.45 -4.48
C LEU A 120 -3.91 -4.26 -5.36
N PHE A 121 -3.10 -4.48 -6.38
CA PHE A 121 -2.61 -3.39 -7.23
C PHE A 121 -3.73 -2.67 -7.99
N GLN A 122 -4.75 -3.39 -8.47
CA GLN A 122 -5.93 -2.75 -9.06
C GLN A 122 -6.65 -1.83 -8.07
N ARG A 123 -6.74 -2.22 -6.79
CA ARG A 123 -7.34 -1.38 -5.73
C ARG A 123 -6.49 -0.16 -5.43
N LEU A 124 -5.17 -0.32 -5.32
CA LEU A 124 -4.26 0.82 -5.09
C LEU A 124 -4.39 1.86 -6.20
N LYS A 125 -4.57 1.42 -7.46
CA LYS A 125 -4.83 2.30 -8.61
C LYS A 125 -6.19 3.02 -8.50
N LYS A 126 -7.23 2.33 -8.05
CA LYS A 126 -8.59 2.90 -7.91
C LYS A 126 -8.71 3.87 -6.73
N ALA A 127 -7.98 3.65 -5.65
CA ALA A 127 -8.06 4.45 -4.42
C ALA A 127 -7.49 5.89 -4.53
N ALA A 128 -7.08 6.33 -5.72
CA ALA A 128 -6.52 7.66 -5.99
C ALA A 128 -5.42 8.07 -4.99
N MET A 129 -4.56 7.11 -4.64
CA MET A 129 -3.50 7.30 -3.66
C MET A 129 -2.52 8.41 -4.11
N PRO A 130 -2.03 9.26 -3.19
CA PRO A 130 -0.91 10.15 -3.51
C PRO A 130 0.27 9.35 -4.06
N GLN A 131 0.84 9.79 -5.18
CA GLN A 131 1.88 9.05 -5.91
C GLN A 131 3.07 8.68 -5.01
N GLN A 132 3.48 9.56 -4.10
CA GLN A 132 4.58 9.34 -3.15
C GLN A 132 4.31 8.15 -2.22
N VAL A 133 3.07 8.05 -1.70
CA VAL A 133 2.66 6.96 -0.80
C VAL A 133 2.59 5.65 -1.58
N LEU A 134 2.07 5.70 -2.81
CA LEU A 134 2.01 4.55 -3.70
C LEU A 134 3.41 4.04 -4.01
N ALA A 135 4.33 4.92 -4.39
CA ALA A 135 5.70 4.54 -4.71
C ALA A 135 6.39 3.85 -3.51
N ARG A 136 6.24 4.41 -2.30
CA ARG A 136 6.77 3.79 -1.09
C ARG A 136 6.17 2.42 -0.81
N LEU A 137 4.86 2.28 -1.00
CA LEU A 137 4.16 1.02 -0.81
C LEU A 137 4.61 -0.05 -1.83
N LEU A 138 4.78 0.32 -3.10
CA LEU A 138 5.26 -0.59 -4.14
C LEU A 138 6.66 -1.14 -3.81
N ILE A 139 7.53 -0.28 -3.29
CA ILE A 139 8.86 -0.66 -2.83
C ILE A 139 8.78 -1.63 -1.65
N ASP A 140 7.96 -1.32 -0.64
CA ASP A 140 7.81 -2.18 0.54
C ASP A 140 7.25 -3.55 0.17
N ILE A 141 6.32 -3.64 -0.79
CA ILE A 141 5.84 -4.92 -1.32
C ILE A 141 7.00 -5.70 -1.95
N GLN A 142 7.79 -5.08 -2.83
CA GLN A 142 8.88 -5.78 -3.53
C GLN A 142 10.01 -6.21 -2.59
N THR A 143 10.34 -5.40 -1.58
CA THR A 143 11.51 -5.62 -0.73
C THR A 143 11.21 -6.41 0.55
N LYS A 144 9.99 -6.31 1.08
CA LYS A 144 9.61 -6.96 2.36
C LYS A 144 8.61 -8.09 2.18
N LEU A 145 7.85 -8.10 1.08
CA LEU A 145 6.80 -9.07 0.85
C LEU A 145 7.20 -10.16 -0.15
N ASP A 146 7.44 -9.75 -1.39
CA ASP A 146 7.70 -10.64 -2.49
C ASP A 146 8.48 -9.92 -3.60
N SER A 147 9.71 -10.36 -3.84
CA SER A 147 10.58 -9.88 -4.92
C SER A 147 10.53 -10.76 -6.17
N SER A 148 9.55 -11.66 -6.27
CA SER A 148 9.44 -12.59 -7.40
C SER A 148 9.19 -11.87 -8.74
N HIS A 149 9.61 -12.53 -9.82
CA HIS A 149 9.31 -12.09 -11.19
C HIS A 149 7.80 -11.96 -11.43
N GLN A 150 6.99 -12.80 -10.78
CA GLN A 150 5.53 -12.72 -10.88
C GLN A 150 5.02 -11.39 -10.30
N THR A 151 5.51 -10.97 -9.14
CA THR A 151 5.13 -9.67 -8.55
C THR A 151 5.56 -8.50 -9.44
N GLN A 152 6.75 -8.57 -10.04
CA GLN A 152 7.23 -7.55 -10.97
C GLN A 152 6.36 -7.45 -12.23
N GLU A 153 5.97 -8.57 -12.84
CA GLU A 153 5.04 -8.59 -13.99
C GLU A 153 3.67 -7.99 -13.63
N ILE A 154 3.16 -8.28 -12.44
CA ILE A 154 1.88 -7.74 -11.97
C ILE A 154 1.98 -6.21 -11.79
N ILE A 155 3.05 -5.70 -11.19
CA ILE A 155 3.26 -4.25 -11.01
C ILE A 155 3.34 -3.54 -12.38
N ARG A 156 4.08 -4.12 -13.33
CA ARG A 156 4.22 -3.58 -14.69
C ARG A 156 2.89 -3.60 -15.44
N SER A 157 2.18 -4.73 -15.45
CA SER A 157 0.88 -4.85 -16.15
C SER A 157 -0.20 -3.96 -15.55
N ALA A 158 -0.11 -3.61 -14.26
CA ALA A 158 -0.99 -2.63 -13.63
C ALA A 158 -0.69 -1.17 -14.06
N GLY A 159 0.44 -0.92 -14.71
CA GLY A 159 0.92 0.42 -15.08
C GLY A 159 1.36 1.23 -13.87
N LEU A 160 1.93 0.56 -12.85
CA LEU A 160 2.35 1.19 -11.60
C LEU A 160 3.87 1.42 -11.52
N ALA A 161 4.63 0.87 -12.47
CA ALA A 161 6.07 1.08 -12.59
C ALA A 161 6.45 1.57 -13.98
N SER A 162 7.25 2.64 -13.99
CA SER A 162 7.82 3.24 -15.20
C SER A 162 9.35 3.19 -15.19
N PHE A 163 9.95 2.90 -14.03
CA PHE A 163 11.40 2.83 -13.87
C PHE A 163 11.80 1.51 -13.21
N ARG A 164 12.99 1.01 -13.57
CA ARG A 164 13.60 -0.19 -13.01
C ARG A 164 15.02 0.09 -12.59
N TRP A 165 15.42 -0.44 -11.45
CA TRP A 165 16.82 -0.54 -11.05
C TRP A 165 17.12 -1.96 -10.54
N VAL A 166 18.35 -2.42 -10.78
CA VAL A 166 18.84 -3.71 -10.32
C VAL A 166 19.72 -3.49 -9.09
N TRP A 167 19.23 -3.94 -7.94
CA TRP A 167 19.95 -3.88 -6.68
C TRP A 167 20.82 -5.12 -6.50
N THR A 168 22.12 -4.94 -6.30
CA THR A 168 23.06 -6.02 -5.97
C THR A 168 23.71 -5.74 -4.63
N ALA A 169 23.25 -6.41 -3.58
CA ALA A 169 23.98 -6.41 -2.32
C ALA A 169 25.22 -7.33 -2.43
N PRO A 170 26.35 -7.01 -1.77
CA PRO A 170 27.52 -7.88 -1.77
C PRO A 170 27.18 -9.30 -1.31
N GLY A 171 27.46 -10.29 -2.15
CA GLY A 171 27.17 -11.71 -1.87
C GLY A 171 25.70 -12.13 -2.02
N SER A 172 24.83 -11.24 -2.54
CA SER A 172 23.42 -11.55 -2.83
C SER A 172 23.16 -11.59 -4.33
N ALA A 173 22.13 -12.32 -4.74
CA ALA A 173 21.64 -12.28 -6.11
C ALA A 173 21.12 -10.87 -6.44
N PRO A 174 21.27 -10.41 -7.69
CA PRO A 174 20.63 -9.18 -8.15
C PRO A 174 19.11 -9.25 -7.95
N ILE A 175 18.52 -8.20 -7.40
CA ILE A 175 17.08 -8.04 -7.20
C ILE A 175 16.63 -6.85 -8.04
N GLU A 176 15.68 -7.06 -8.95
CA GLU A 176 15.06 -5.94 -9.64
C GLU A 176 14.05 -5.25 -8.73
N VAL A 177 14.15 -3.94 -8.65
CA VAL A 177 13.24 -3.07 -7.92
C VAL A 177 12.61 -2.09 -8.92
N LEU A 178 11.29 -2.07 -8.94
CA LEU A 178 10.49 -1.24 -9.81
C LEU A 178 9.97 -0.01 -9.09
N PHE A 179 9.96 1.13 -9.79
CA PHE A 179 9.56 2.42 -9.26
C PHE A 179 8.54 3.10 -10.16
N HIS A 180 7.64 3.87 -9.56
CA HIS A 180 6.65 4.66 -10.29
C HIS A 180 7.31 5.80 -11.07
N ASP A 181 8.22 6.52 -10.42
CA ASP A 181 8.94 7.67 -10.96
C ASP A 181 10.41 7.70 -10.50
N ALA A 182 11.23 8.51 -11.17
CA ALA A 182 12.65 8.67 -10.85
C ALA A 182 12.89 9.30 -9.46
N HIS A 183 11.99 10.18 -8.99
CA HIS A 183 12.13 10.83 -7.69
C HIS A 183 12.08 9.79 -6.56
N SER A 184 11.08 8.91 -6.59
CA SER A 184 10.88 7.84 -5.63
C SER A 184 12.04 6.83 -5.64
N ALA A 185 12.60 6.56 -6.82
CA ALA A 185 13.80 5.74 -6.95
C ALA A 185 15.00 6.37 -6.25
N VAL A 186 15.24 7.67 -6.50
CA VAL A 186 16.37 8.40 -5.90
C VAL A 186 16.19 8.55 -4.39
N GLU A 187 14.98 8.82 -3.91
CA GLU A 187 14.66 8.89 -2.48
C GLU A 187 14.98 7.58 -1.76
N TRP A 188 14.50 6.46 -2.31
CA TRP A 188 14.79 5.14 -1.75
C TRP A 188 16.29 4.78 -1.79
N LEU A 189 17.00 5.16 -2.86
CA LEU A 189 18.45 4.98 -2.95
C LEU A 189 19.17 5.80 -1.87
N CYS A 190 18.75 7.04 -1.64
CA CYS A 190 19.34 7.87 -0.60
C CYS A 190 19.15 7.23 0.78
N GLU A 191 17.93 6.78 1.11
CA GLU A 191 17.66 6.09 2.37
C GLU A 191 18.47 4.80 2.51
N SER A 192 18.62 4.02 1.45
CA SER A 192 19.40 2.77 1.48
C SER A 192 20.89 2.98 1.76
N PHE A 193 21.42 4.17 1.44
CA PHE A 193 22.78 4.58 1.74
C PHE A 193 22.92 5.30 3.10
N LEU A 194 21.81 5.61 3.78
CA LEU A 194 21.81 6.29 5.07
C LEU A 194 21.48 5.31 6.20
N PRO A 195 22.39 5.11 7.17
CA PRO A 195 22.07 4.34 8.37
C PRO A 195 20.96 5.03 9.18
N PRO A 196 20.05 4.28 9.82
CA PRO A 196 19.01 4.85 10.66
C PRO A 196 19.59 5.69 11.81
N GLY A 197 18.99 6.87 12.07
CA GLY A 197 19.23 7.64 13.30
C GLY A 197 20.35 8.70 13.25
N LEU A 198 20.75 9.18 12.07
CA LEU A 198 21.85 10.12 11.93
C LEU A 198 21.42 11.55 11.57
N GLU A 199 21.97 12.53 12.31
CA GLU A 199 21.64 13.95 12.19
C GLU A 199 21.91 14.59 10.81
N MET A 200 20.98 15.47 10.42
CA MET A 200 20.85 16.22 9.17
C MET A 200 22.12 16.94 8.67
N ALA A 201 23.01 17.37 9.57
CA ALA A 201 24.18 18.20 9.23
C ALA A 201 25.25 17.48 8.38
N THR A 202 25.09 16.18 8.10
CA THR A 202 26.09 15.35 7.40
C THR A 202 25.56 14.63 6.16
N LEU A 203 24.30 14.86 5.76
CA LEU A 203 23.68 14.15 4.62
C LEU A 203 24.48 14.27 3.32
N ARG A 204 25.01 15.47 3.03
CA ARG A 204 25.80 15.69 1.81
C ARG A 204 27.04 14.80 1.74
N ALA A 205 27.79 14.70 2.85
CA ALA A 205 28.98 13.84 2.91
C ALA A 205 28.60 12.35 2.86
N LYS A 206 27.52 11.96 3.53
CA LYS A 206 27.05 10.57 3.61
C LYS A 206 26.53 10.03 2.29
N LEU A 207 25.95 10.88 1.44
CA LEU A 207 25.51 10.50 0.10
C LEU A 207 26.60 10.68 -0.97
N SER A 208 27.84 11.03 -0.60
CA SER A 208 28.97 11.06 -1.55
C SER A 208 29.16 9.71 -2.26
N PRO A 209 29.13 8.56 -1.56
CA PRO A 209 29.26 7.25 -2.21
C PRO A 209 28.16 7.00 -3.26
N LEU A 210 26.91 7.37 -2.97
CA LEU A 210 25.80 7.24 -3.93
C LEU A 210 26.07 8.07 -5.19
N ARG A 211 26.48 9.34 -5.04
CA ARG A 211 26.81 10.20 -6.20
C ARG A 211 27.96 9.62 -7.02
N ASP A 212 28.97 9.06 -6.38
CA ASP A 212 30.12 8.47 -7.06
C ASP A 212 29.74 7.19 -7.80
N SER A 213 28.89 6.33 -7.22
CA SER A 213 28.36 5.14 -7.90
C SER A 213 27.46 5.50 -9.09
N LEU A 214 26.64 6.56 -8.98
CA LEU A 214 25.87 7.09 -10.12
C LEU A 214 26.80 7.59 -11.23
N ARG A 215 27.83 8.39 -10.91
CA ARG A 215 28.81 8.89 -11.91
C ARG A 215 29.55 7.77 -12.64
N LYS A 216 29.88 6.70 -11.93
CA LYS A 216 30.57 5.53 -12.48
C LYS A 216 29.62 4.55 -13.17
N THR A 217 28.32 4.85 -13.24
CA THR A 217 27.30 3.97 -13.80
C THR A 217 27.25 2.58 -13.14
N GLU A 218 27.67 2.49 -11.87
CA GLU A 218 27.54 1.29 -11.05
C GLU A 218 26.08 1.08 -10.62
N ILE A 219 25.32 2.18 -10.52
CA ILE A 219 23.89 2.21 -10.27
C ILE A 219 23.23 2.86 -11.49
N VAL A 220 22.29 2.15 -12.11
CA VAL A 220 21.63 2.56 -13.34
C VAL A 220 20.11 2.45 -13.17
N LEU A 221 19.39 3.55 -13.40
CA LEU A 221 17.93 3.56 -13.45
C LEU A 221 17.50 3.49 -14.92
N THR A 222 16.73 2.47 -15.29
CA THR A 222 16.19 2.31 -16.64
C THR A 222 14.75 2.80 -16.67
N ASP A 223 14.42 3.68 -17.62
CA ASP A 223 13.06 4.01 -18.02
C ASP A 223 12.49 2.85 -18.86
N LEU A 224 11.44 2.23 -18.36
CA LEU A 224 10.81 1.05 -18.96
C LEU A 224 9.95 1.38 -20.19
N ASP A 225 9.47 2.62 -20.30
CA ASP A 225 8.62 3.05 -21.41
C ASP A 225 9.48 3.40 -22.63
N ARG A 226 10.69 3.93 -22.39
CA ARG A 226 11.63 4.33 -23.44
C ARG A 226 12.74 3.32 -23.71
N ASP A 227 12.88 2.33 -22.83
CA ASP A 227 14.01 1.40 -22.80
C ASP A 227 15.36 2.15 -22.80
N ASP A 228 15.42 3.23 -22.01
CA ASP A 228 16.56 4.15 -21.95
C ASP A 228 17.11 4.25 -20.52
N ILE A 229 18.39 4.57 -20.41
CA ILE A 229 19.06 4.76 -19.12
C ILE A 229 18.92 6.22 -18.71
N ALA A 230 18.36 6.46 -17.53
CA ALA A 230 18.28 7.80 -16.96
C ALA A 230 19.67 8.42 -16.80
N GLU A 231 19.81 9.69 -17.18
CA GLU A 231 21.11 10.35 -17.16
C GLU A 231 21.66 10.46 -15.73
N PRO A 232 22.89 9.98 -15.46
CA PRO A 232 23.49 10.05 -14.13
C PRO A 232 23.53 11.45 -13.52
N LEU A 233 23.73 12.48 -14.36
CA LEU A 233 23.77 13.87 -13.91
C LEU A 233 22.40 14.36 -13.42
N GLU A 234 21.30 13.89 -14.01
CA GLU A 234 19.95 14.23 -13.56
C GLU A 234 19.63 13.57 -12.23
N LEU A 235 19.98 12.29 -12.08
CA LEU A 235 19.82 11.56 -10.81
C LEU A 235 20.64 12.21 -9.69
N ILE A 236 21.87 12.65 -9.96
CA ILE A 236 22.70 13.36 -8.98
C ILE A 236 22.08 14.70 -8.58
N LYS A 237 21.47 15.45 -9.52
CA LYS A 237 20.74 16.69 -9.20
C LYS A 237 19.57 16.42 -8.26
N MET A 238 18.83 15.32 -8.46
CA MET A 238 17.76 14.91 -7.56
C MET A 238 18.28 14.56 -6.16
N VAL A 239 19.40 13.81 -6.07
CA VAL A 239 20.07 13.53 -4.78
C VAL A 239 20.42 14.85 -4.07
N ASP A 240 21.00 15.81 -4.80
CA ASP A 240 21.38 17.10 -4.23
C ASP A 240 20.15 17.90 -3.75
N GLN A 241 19.06 17.90 -4.51
CA GLN A 241 17.80 18.53 -4.10
C GLN A 241 17.26 17.91 -2.81
N LEU A 242 17.26 16.59 -2.67
CA LEU A 242 16.82 15.90 -1.46
C LEU A 242 17.69 16.25 -0.24
N THR A 243 19.01 16.40 -0.43
CA THR A 243 19.90 16.82 0.66
C THR A 243 19.68 18.26 1.14
N ILE A 244 19.23 19.15 0.26
CA ILE A 244 19.02 20.58 0.57
C ILE A 244 17.69 20.79 1.29
N HIS A 245 16.63 20.09 0.85
CA HIS A 245 15.28 20.31 1.37
C HIS A 245 14.96 19.49 2.62
N GLY A 246 15.88 18.62 3.07
CA GLY A 246 15.66 17.75 4.24
C GLY A 246 14.47 16.81 4.09
N ALA A 247 14.16 16.43 2.85
CA ALA A 247 13.01 15.60 2.52
C ALA A 247 13.24 14.11 2.80
N ILE A 248 14.47 13.71 3.07
CA ILE A 248 14.81 12.32 3.44
C ILE A 248 14.38 12.11 4.89
N ARG A 249 13.31 11.33 5.11
CA ARG A 249 12.74 11.02 6.43
C ARG A 249 13.23 9.69 6.98
#